data_AF-A0A1F6FWW0-F1
#
_entry.id   AF-A0A1F6FWW0-F1
#
_cell.length_a   1.000
_cell.length_b   1.000
_cell.length_c   1.000
_cell.angle_alpha   90.00
_cell.angle_beta   90.00
_cell.angle_gamma   90.00
#
_symmetry.space_group_name_H-M   'P 1'
#
loop_
_entity.id
_entity.type
_entity.pdbx_description
1 polymer ?
#
loop_
_entity_poly.entity_id
_entity_poly.type
_entity_poly.pdbx_seq_one_letter_code
_entity_poly.pdbx_strand_id
1 'polypeptide(L)'
;MPKLKHLTEYHKKALELKYKGNPYQDIAEILNSQFEKSRKAGFTEQTIKDWFKESGTLCEVYKLYEQEMDEIHRETIDAIKKAGVRIREQNFRIANEILVALIGSQTDSVKLGAIRELLDRVEGKPKEVISIDEKHTTYEQIIRELEREQQEYKENKEKSAVGKSA
;
A
#
# COMPACT_ATOMS: atom_id res chain seq x y z
N MET A 1 5.41 -21.14 37.15
CA MET A 1 6.32 -20.41 36.25
C MET A 1 6.65 -19.02 36.81
N PRO A 2 7.70 -18.88 37.65
CA PRO A 2 7.99 -17.64 38.38
C PRO A 2 8.96 -16.67 37.65
N LYS A 3 9.62 -17.07 36.56
CA LYS A 3 10.74 -16.31 35.98
C LYS A 3 10.33 -15.15 35.05
N LEU A 4 9.12 -15.15 34.48
CA LEU A 4 8.64 -14.06 33.61
C LEU A 4 8.30 -12.77 34.36
N LYS A 5 7.92 -12.84 35.64
CA LYS A 5 7.47 -11.68 36.43
C LYS A 5 8.58 -10.69 36.77
N HIS A 6 9.85 -11.04 36.56
CA HIS A 6 11.01 -10.24 36.98
C HIS A 6 11.89 -9.77 35.81
N LEU A 7 11.41 -9.91 34.56
CA LEU A 7 12.14 -9.39 33.40
C LEU A 7 11.92 -7.88 33.28
N THR A 8 13.04 -7.15 33.29
CA THR A 8 13.08 -5.71 33.02
C THR A 8 12.78 -5.41 31.55
N GLU A 9 12.44 -4.14 31.27
CA GLU A 9 12.12 -3.69 29.91
C GLU A 9 13.26 -3.91 28.91
N TYR A 10 14.53 -3.73 29.34
CA TYR A 10 15.68 -4.00 28.48
C TYR A 10 15.82 -5.49 28.14
N HIS A 11 15.43 -6.41 29.02
CA HIS A 11 15.42 -7.84 28.72
C HIS A 11 14.33 -8.18 27.70
N LYS A 12 13.11 -7.62 27.87
CA LYS A 12 12.03 -7.78 26.89
C LYS A 12 12.45 -7.26 25.52
N LYS A 13 13.12 -6.10 25.48
CA LYS A 13 13.64 -5.53 24.24
C LYS A 13 14.73 -6.40 23.61
N ALA A 14 15.61 -6.98 24.42
CA ALA A 14 16.61 -7.93 23.94
C ALA A 14 15.98 -9.17 23.29
N LEU A 15 14.90 -9.73 23.85
CA LEU A 15 14.17 -10.86 23.27
C LEU A 15 13.63 -10.51 21.87
N GLU A 16 12.96 -9.35 21.75
CA GLU A 16 12.41 -8.86 20.48
C GLU A 16 13.51 -8.68 19.41
N LEU A 17 14.61 -8.01 19.77
CA LEU A 17 15.71 -7.76 18.85
C LEU A 17 16.41 -9.05 18.42
N LYS A 18 16.55 -10.01 19.35
CA LYS A 18 17.12 -11.32 19.05
C LYS A 18 16.24 -12.13 18.10
N TYR A 19 14.91 -12.13 18.33
CA TYR A 19 13.96 -12.77 17.43
C TYR A 19 13.98 -12.16 16.02
N LYS A 20 14.14 -10.83 15.92
CA LYS A 20 14.34 -10.13 14.65
C LYS A 20 15.67 -10.45 13.93
N GLY A 21 16.55 -11.26 14.53
CA GLY A 21 17.80 -11.69 13.93
C GLY A 21 18.96 -10.71 14.07
N ASN A 22 18.87 -9.70 14.94
CA ASN A 22 19.96 -8.75 15.15
C ASN A 22 21.17 -9.46 15.79
N PRO A 23 22.42 -9.13 15.39
CA PRO A 23 23.61 -9.65 16.03
C PRO A 23 23.76 -9.08 17.45
N TYR A 24 24.49 -9.79 18.32
CA TYR A 24 24.58 -9.44 19.73
C TYR A 24 25.22 -8.06 19.99
N GLN A 25 26.11 -7.62 19.10
CA GLN A 25 26.71 -6.29 19.17
C GLN A 25 25.66 -5.20 18.95
N ASP A 26 24.89 -5.29 17.87
CA ASP A 26 23.81 -4.33 17.55
C ASP A 26 22.75 -4.30 18.66
N ILE A 27 22.41 -5.46 19.23
CA ILE A 27 21.50 -5.52 20.39
C ILE A 27 22.07 -4.70 21.55
N ALA A 28 23.35 -4.85 21.87
CA ALA A 28 24.00 -4.09 22.95
C ALA A 28 23.98 -2.58 22.66
N GLU A 29 24.29 -2.16 21.45
CA GLU A 29 24.27 -0.76 21.01
C GLU A 29 22.87 -0.14 21.09
N ILE A 30 21.85 -0.86 20.59
CA ILE A 30 20.44 -0.42 20.67
C ILE A 30 19.99 -0.31 22.13
N LEU A 31 20.36 -1.27 22.98
CA LEU A 31 20.01 -1.21 24.40
C LEU A 31 20.72 -0.06 25.11
N ASN A 32 21.99 0.22 24.79
CA ASN A 32 22.71 1.36 25.35
C ASN A 32 22.11 2.69 24.90
N SER A 33 21.68 2.82 23.64
CA SER A 33 21.03 4.06 23.17
C SER A 33 19.66 4.30 23.80
N GLN A 34 18.88 3.24 24.03
CA GLN A 34 17.52 3.35 24.58
C GLN A 34 17.48 3.39 26.12
N PHE A 35 18.46 2.76 26.77
CA PHE A 35 18.50 2.56 28.23
C PHE A 35 19.81 3.03 28.86
N GLU A 36 20.44 4.07 28.29
CA GLU A 36 21.75 4.61 28.71
C GLU A 36 21.89 4.84 30.23
N LYS A 37 20.79 5.24 30.89
CA LYS A 37 20.73 5.52 32.33
C LYS A 37 20.48 4.30 33.21
N SER A 38 20.12 3.16 32.63
CA SER A 38 19.69 1.98 33.39
C SER A 38 20.85 1.14 33.92
N ARG A 39 22.07 1.28 33.38
CA ARG A 39 23.24 0.51 33.83
C ARG A 39 24.53 1.32 33.73
N LYS A 40 25.20 1.53 34.88
CA LYS A 40 26.46 2.29 34.98
C LYS A 40 27.62 1.72 34.15
N ALA A 41 27.60 0.42 33.86
CA ALA A 41 28.64 -0.29 33.08
C ALA A 41 28.27 -0.48 31.60
N GLY A 42 27.09 -0.03 31.15
CA GLY A 42 26.57 -0.31 29.80
C GLY A 42 26.30 -1.80 29.54
N PHE A 43 25.71 -2.08 28.38
CA PHE A 43 25.55 -3.42 27.82
C PHE A 43 26.69 -3.70 26.86
N THR A 44 27.37 -4.84 27.02
CA THR A 44 28.41 -5.30 26.10
C THR A 44 27.89 -6.49 25.31
N GLU A 45 28.46 -6.76 24.13
CA GLU A 45 28.13 -7.96 23.33
C GLU A 45 28.21 -9.23 24.18
N GLN A 46 29.26 -9.35 25.02
CA GLN A 46 29.43 -10.48 25.92
C GLN A 46 28.30 -10.60 26.95
N THR A 47 27.84 -9.47 27.51
CA THR A 47 26.69 -9.47 28.44
C THR A 47 25.45 -10.04 27.74
N ILE A 48 25.19 -9.64 26.50
CA ILE A 48 24.03 -10.13 25.75
C ILE A 48 24.18 -11.62 25.43
N LYS A 49 25.36 -12.07 24.99
CA LYS A 49 25.66 -13.50 24.81
C LYS A 49 25.40 -14.31 26.08
N ASP A 50 25.84 -13.79 27.23
CA ASP A 50 25.66 -14.44 28.53
C ASP A 50 24.20 -14.53 28.98
N TRP A 51 23.32 -13.66 28.49
CA TRP A 51 21.89 -13.76 28.74
C TRP A 51 21.25 -14.90 27.95
N PHE A 52 21.68 -15.13 26.70
CA PHE A 52 21.06 -16.09 25.78
C PHE A 52 21.71 -17.48 25.77
N LYS A 53 22.89 -17.67 26.38
CA LYS A 53 23.51 -19.00 26.54
C LYS A 53 22.61 -19.95 27.35
N GLU A 54 22.85 -21.26 27.28
CA GLU A 54 22.01 -22.28 27.92
C GLU A 54 21.76 -22.07 29.42
N SER A 55 22.78 -21.61 30.15
CA SER A 55 22.66 -21.27 31.58
C SER A 55 22.27 -19.81 31.84
N GLY A 56 21.91 -19.08 30.80
CA GLY A 56 21.64 -17.65 30.78
C GLY A 56 20.23 -17.31 31.27
N THR A 57 20.05 -16.05 31.64
CA THR A 57 18.80 -15.54 32.22
C THR A 57 17.64 -15.52 31.23
N LEU A 58 17.92 -15.40 29.93
CA LEU A 58 16.92 -15.26 28.87
C LEU A 58 16.73 -16.50 28.02
N CYS A 59 17.58 -17.54 28.12
CA CYS A 59 17.52 -18.69 27.21
C CYS A 59 16.16 -19.38 27.17
N GLU A 60 15.66 -19.83 28.32
CA GLU A 60 14.36 -20.52 28.40
C GLU A 60 13.18 -19.61 28.06
N VAL A 61 13.27 -18.33 28.42
CA VAL A 61 12.23 -17.34 28.09
C VAL A 61 12.23 -17.07 26.58
N TYR A 62 13.40 -17.00 25.96
CA TYR A 62 13.55 -16.76 24.54
C TYR A 62 12.98 -17.91 23.72
N LYS A 63 13.19 -19.17 24.13
CA LYS A 63 12.57 -20.33 23.47
C LYS A 63 11.04 -20.24 23.47
N LEU A 64 10.44 -19.88 24.61
CA LEU A 64 8.99 -19.70 24.71
C LEU A 64 8.52 -18.52 23.85
N TYR A 65 9.24 -17.39 23.93
CA TYR A 65 8.93 -16.20 23.13
C TYR A 65 9.01 -16.47 21.62
N GLU A 66 10.03 -17.20 21.17
CA GLU A 66 10.20 -17.60 19.77
C GLU A 66 9.03 -18.46 19.29
N GLN A 67 8.63 -19.47 20.08
CA GLN A 67 7.48 -20.31 19.77
C GLN A 67 6.17 -19.50 19.64
N GLU A 68 5.90 -18.62 20.60
CA GLU A 68 4.70 -17.76 20.58
C GLU A 68 4.72 -16.80 19.39
N MET A 69 5.86 -16.14 19.13
CA MET A 69 5.97 -15.23 17.99
C MET A 69 5.82 -15.96 16.67
N ASP A 70 6.41 -17.14 16.51
CA ASP A 70 6.26 -17.94 15.30
C ASP A 70 4.82 -18.36 15.06
N GLU A 71 4.09 -18.72 16.12
CA GLU A 71 2.67 -19.02 16.03
C GLU A 71 1.85 -17.81 15.57
N ILE A 72 2.07 -16.64 16.19
CA ILE A 72 1.42 -15.39 15.79
C ILE A 72 1.74 -15.03 14.33
N HIS A 73 3.00 -15.19 13.90
CA HIS A 73 3.40 -14.91 12.52
C HIS A 73 2.72 -15.87 11.54
N ARG A 74 2.65 -17.17 11.87
CA ARG A 74 1.94 -18.15 11.04
C ARG A 74 0.47 -17.78 10.89
N GLU A 75 -0.22 -17.50 12.00
CA GLU A 75 -1.63 -17.11 11.99
C GLU A 75 -1.88 -15.83 11.17
N THR A 76 -1.01 -14.83 11.35
CA THR A 76 -1.09 -13.55 10.63
C THR A 76 -0.90 -13.76 9.13
N ILE A 77 0.11 -14.53 8.72
CA ILE A 77 0.37 -14.84 7.31
C ILE A 77 -0.80 -15.60 6.71
N ASP A 78 -1.38 -16.56 7.43
CA ASP A 78 -2.54 -17.32 6.96
C ASP A 78 -3.79 -16.44 6.83
N ALA A 79 -4.01 -15.51 7.75
CA ALA A 79 -5.08 -14.52 7.66
C ALA A 79 -4.89 -13.61 6.43
N ILE A 80 -3.67 -13.11 6.20
CA ILE A 80 -3.33 -12.28 5.03
C ILE A 80 -3.53 -13.08 3.74
N LYS A 81 -3.08 -14.34 3.68
CA LYS A 81 -3.27 -15.21 2.52
C LYS A 81 -4.76 -15.42 2.22
N LYS A 82 -5.56 -15.75 3.25
CA LYS A 82 -7.02 -15.94 3.11
C LYS A 82 -7.71 -14.66 2.64
N ALA A 83 -7.35 -13.50 3.19
CA ALA A 83 -7.88 -12.21 2.74
C ALA A 83 -7.49 -11.93 1.28
N GLY A 84 -6.23 -12.16 0.91
CA GLY A 84 -5.74 -12.00 -0.46
C GLY A 84 -6.46 -12.91 -1.47
N VAL A 85 -6.75 -14.17 -1.10
CA VAL A 85 -7.56 -15.08 -1.93
C VAL A 85 -8.96 -14.49 -2.16
N ARG A 86 -9.65 -14.07 -1.08
CA ARG A 86 -11.00 -13.48 -1.18
C ARG A 86 -11.03 -12.23 -2.06
N ILE A 87 -10.05 -11.33 -1.90
CA ILE A 87 -9.94 -10.12 -2.73
C ILE A 87 -9.73 -10.49 -4.20
N ARG A 88 -8.87 -11.46 -4.50
CA ARG A 88 -8.65 -11.93 -5.88
C ARG A 88 -9.91 -12.53 -6.49
N GLU A 89 -10.61 -13.39 -5.75
CA GLU A 89 -11.86 -14.00 -6.22
C GLU A 89 -12.93 -12.94 -6.49
N GLN A 90 -13.08 -11.96 -5.60
CA GLN A 90 -14.02 -10.86 -5.77
C GLN A 90 -13.67 -10.00 -6.99
N ASN A 91 -12.39 -9.63 -7.14
CA ASN A 91 -11.93 -8.87 -8.30
C ASN A 91 -12.14 -9.63 -9.61
N PHE A 92 -11.92 -10.95 -9.62
CA PHE A 92 -12.15 -11.79 -10.79
C PHE A 92 -13.64 -11.84 -11.19
N ARG A 93 -14.54 -12.00 -10.21
CA ARG A 93 -16.00 -11.97 -10.46
C ARG A 93 -16.43 -10.64 -11.06
N ILE A 94 -16.01 -9.52 -10.47
CA ILE A 94 -16.37 -8.19 -10.94
C ILE A 94 -15.82 -7.90 -12.33
N ALA A 95 -14.57 -8.29 -12.60
CA ALA A 95 -13.98 -8.14 -13.94
C ALA A 95 -14.78 -8.92 -15.00
N ASN A 96 -15.23 -10.13 -14.68
CA ASN A 96 -16.09 -10.92 -15.56
C ASN A 96 -17.46 -10.26 -15.77
N GLU A 97 -18.08 -9.73 -14.71
CA GLU A 97 -19.35 -9.00 -14.82
C GLU A 97 -19.24 -7.77 -15.72
N ILE A 98 -18.19 -6.97 -15.55
CA ILE A 98 -17.88 -5.81 -16.39
C ILE A 98 -17.65 -6.24 -17.84
N LEU A 99 -16.89 -7.32 -18.07
CA LEU A 99 -16.62 -7.83 -19.41
C LEU A 99 -17.90 -8.32 -20.10
N VAL A 100 -18.76 -9.04 -19.38
CA VAL A 100 -20.07 -9.47 -19.89
C VAL A 100 -20.96 -8.27 -20.22
N ALA A 101 -20.99 -7.26 -19.33
CA ALA A 101 -21.75 -6.02 -19.57
C ALA A 101 -21.26 -5.26 -20.80
N LEU A 102 -19.94 -5.21 -21.03
CA LEU A 102 -19.34 -4.57 -22.20
C LEU A 102 -19.62 -5.32 -23.50
N ILE A 103 -19.51 -6.65 -23.49
CA ILE A 103 -19.70 -7.49 -24.68
C ILE A 103 -21.18 -7.61 -25.05
N GLY A 104 -22.06 -7.74 -24.05
CA GLY A 104 -23.49 -8.02 -24.26
C GLY A 104 -24.36 -6.77 -24.45
N SER A 105 -23.86 -5.58 -24.11
CA SER A 105 -24.68 -4.36 -24.16
C SER A 105 -24.67 -3.72 -25.54
N GLN A 106 -25.86 -3.46 -26.08
CA GLN A 106 -26.08 -2.53 -27.20
C GLN A 106 -26.24 -1.08 -26.73
N THR A 107 -26.35 -0.86 -25.42
CA THR A 107 -26.66 0.43 -24.80
C THR A 107 -25.40 1.09 -24.25
N ASP A 108 -25.11 2.31 -24.69
CA ASP A 108 -23.88 3.02 -24.33
C ASP A 108 -23.81 3.38 -22.84
N SER A 109 -24.94 3.57 -22.16
CA SER A 109 -24.99 3.84 -20.72
C SER A 109 -24.38 2.70 -19.88
N VAL A 110 -24.60 1.43 -20.27
CA VAL A 110 -24.05 0.26 -19.59
C VAL A 110 -22.54 0.15 -19.85
N LYS A 111 -22.09 0.46 -21.08
CA LYS A 111 -20.67 0.48 -21.42
C LYS A 111 -19.92 1.57 -20.65
N LEU A 112 -20.49 2.77 -20.57
CA LEU A 112 -19.94 3.89 -19.82
C LEU A 112 -19.89 3.60 -18.32
N GLY A 113 -20.92 2.96 -17.75
CA GLY A 113 -20.91 2.51 -16.36
C GLY A 113 -19.80 1.50 -16.07
N ALA A 114 -19.61 0.52 -16.96
CA ALA A 114 -18.54 -0.48 -16.86
C ALA A 114 -17.14 0.16 -16.97
N ILE A 115 -16.94 1.11 -17.89
CA ILE A 115 -15.68 1.86 -18.04
C ILE A 115 -15.37 2.70 -16.79
N ARG A 116 -16.37 3.40 -16.24
CA ARG A 116 -16.23 4.19 -15.01
C ARG A 116 -15.80 3.31 -13.83
N GLU A 117 -16.42 2.15 -13.66
CA GLU A 117 -16.10 1.21 -12.57
C GLU A 117 -14.68 0.62 -12.69
N LEU A 118 -14.16 0.48 -13.92
CA LEU A 118 -12.75 0.11 -14.17
C LEU A 118 -11.79 1.26 -13.78
N LEU A 119 -12.09 2.49 -14.21
CA LEU A 119 -11.29 3.68 -13.89
C LEU A 119 -11.22 3.92 -12.38
N ASP A 120 -12.36 3.88 -11.68
CA ASP A 120 -12.45 4.07 -10.22
C ASP A 120 -11.62 3.01 -9.44
N ARG A 121 -11.41 1.82 -10.01
CA ARG A 121 -10.56 0.77 -9.42
C ARG A 121 -9.07 0.97 -9.66
N VAL A 122 -8.68 1.51 -10.82
CA VAL A 122 -7.27 1.71 -11.19
C VAL A 122 -6.73 3.00 -10.57
N GLU A 123 -7.48 4.09 -10.69
CA GLU A 123 -7.05 5.42 -10.30
C GLU A 123 -7.59 5.84 -8.92
N GLY A 124 -8.52 5.04 -8.37
CA GLY A 124 -9.25 5.37 -7.16
C GLY A 124 -10.46 6.24 -7.46
N LYS A 125 -11.42 6.28 -6.52
CA LYS A 125 -12.57 7.17 -6.65
C LYS A 125 -12.12 8.62 -6.58
N PRO A 126 -12.63 9.51 -7.44
CA PRO A 126 -12.33 10.92 -7.36
C PRO A 126 -12.65 11.44 -5.95
N LYS A 127 -11.68 12.11 -5.32
CA LYS A 127 -11.77 12.61 -3.94
C LYS A 127 -12.69 13.84 -3.80
N GLU A 128 -12.93 14.52 -4.91
CA GLU A 128 -13.86 15.63 -5.01
C GLU A 128 -15.02 15.22 -5.91
N VAL A 129 -16.25 15.40 -5.44
CA VAL A 129 -17.37 15.58 -6.35
C VAL A 129 -17.06 16.90 -7.03
N ILE A 130 -16.58 16.84 -8.27
CA ILE A 130 -16.51 18.04 -9.09
C ILE A 130 -17.96 18.49 -9.19
N SER A 131 -18.31 19.51 -8.40
CA SER A 131 -19.47 20.35 -8.68
C SER A 131 -19.16 20.93 -10.03
N ILE A 132 -19.66 20.29 -11.08
CA ILE A 132 -19.66 20.86 -12.42
C ILE A 132 -20.53 22.10 -12.25
N ASP A 133 -19.89 23.26 -12.06
CA ASP A 133 -20.56 24.54 -12.16
C ASP A 133 -21.28 24.50 -13.51
N GLU A 134 -22.59 24.76 -13.55
CA GLU A 134 -23.46 24.60 -14.73
C GLU A 134 -23.04 25.49 -15.93
N LYS A 135 -21.89 26.17 -15.81
CA LYS A 135 -21.20 26.96 -16.82
C LYS A 135 -20.12 26.20 -17.60
N HIS A 136 -19.93 24.90 -17.39
CA HIS A 136 -19.00 24.14 -18.23
C HIS A 136 -19.59 23.89 -19.62
N THR A 137 -18.87 24.38 -20.63
CA THR A 137 -19.14 24.17 -22.05
C THR A 137 -19.40 22.68 -22.30
N THR A 138 -20.62 22.34 -22.74
CA THR A 138 -21.01 20.95 -22.99
C THR A 138 -20.14 20.35 -24.11
N TYR A 139 -19.95 19.03 -24.12
CA TYR A 139 -19.20 18.35 -25.19
C TYR A 139 -19.68 18.74 -26.58
N GLU A 140 -20.99 18.92 -26.77
CA GLU A 140 -21.57 19.40 -28.04
C GLU A 140 -21.16 20.82 -28.39
N GLN A 141 -21.01 21.71 -27.40
CA GLN A 141 -20.55 23.09 -27.61
C GLN A 141 -19.07 23.12 -27.99
N ILE A 142 -18.24 22.29 -27.34
CA ILE A 142 -16.81 22.14 -27.70
C ILE A 142 -16.66 21.62 -29.14
N ILE A 143 -17.46 20.62 -29.53
CA ILE A 143 -17.44 20.07 -30.89
C ILE A 143 -17.84 21.15 -31.92
N ARG A 144 -18.91 21.90 -31.67
CA ARG A 144 -19.34 22.98 -32.56
C ARG A 144 -18.29 24.09 -32.70
N GLU A 145 -17.58 24.40 -31.64
CA GLU A 145 -16.53 25.43 -31.65
C GLU A 145 -15.31 24.97 -32.45
N LEU A 146 -14.89 23.72 -32.28
CA LEU A 146 -13.83 23.09 -33.10
C LEU A 146 -14.22 22.99 -34.59
N GLU A 147 -15.46 22.65 -34.90
CA GLU A 147 -15.97 22.64 -36.28
C GLU A 147 -15.93 24.05 -36.90
N ARG A 148 -16.27 25.07 -36.11
CA ARG A 148 -16.25 26.47 -36.55
C ARG A 148 -14.84 26.96 -36.80
N GLU A 149 -13.91 26.69 -35.89
CA GLU A 149 -12.49 26.99 -36.07
C GLU A 149 -11.93 26.29 -37.32
N GLN A 150 -12.21 25.00 -37.53
CA GLN A 150 -11.76 24.29 -38.74
C GLN A 150 -12.30 24.90 -40.04
N GLN A 151 -13.53 25.40 -40.02
CA GLN A 151 -14.13 26.06 -41.18
C GLN A 151 -13.44 27.40 -41.46
N GLU A 152 -13.18 28.20 -40.44
CA GLU A 152 -12.44 29.47 -40.55
C GLU A 152 -11.01 29.24 -41.06
N TYR A 153 -10.33 28.18 -40.59
CA TYR A 153 -9.01 27.78 -41.09
C TYR A 153 -9.05 27.42 -42.59
N LYS A 154 -10.09 26.72 -43.06
CA LYS A 154 -10.25 26.39 -44.49
C LYS A 154 -10.48 27.63 -45.34
N GLU A 155 -11.40 28.50 -44.92
CA GLU A 155 -11.72 29.74 -45.64
C GLU A 155 -10.52 30.69 -45.72
N ASN A 156 -9.74 30.80 -44.64
CA ASN A 156 -8.53 31.63 -44.63
C ASN A 156 -7.41 31.05 -45.51
N LYS A 157 -7.32 29.72 -45.62
CA LYS A 157 -6.37 29.04 -46.51
C LYS A 157 -6.74 29.25 -47.98
N GLU A 158 -8.04 29.21 -48.31
CA GLU A 158 -8.55 29.48 -49.67
C GLU A 158 -8.33 30.95 -50.07
N LYS A 159 -8.63 31.91 -49.18
CA LYS A 159 -8.36 33.35 -49.43
C LYS A 159 -6.87 33.64 -49.62
N SER A 160 -6.00 32.93 -48.89
CA SER A 160 -4.55 33.04 -49.01
C SER A 160 -3.99 32.39 -50.30
N ALA A 161 -4.70 31.44 -50.90
CA ALA A 161 -4.36 30.81 -52.18
C ALA A 161 -4.77 31.67 -53.38
N VAL A 162 -5.91 32.38 -53.29
CA VAL A 162 -6.41 33.28 -54.34
C VAL A 162 -5.56 34.56 -54.44
N GLY A 163 -5.06 35.09 -53.31
CA GLY A 163 -4.21 36.30 -53.27
C GLY A 163 -2.77 36.12 -53.79
N LYS A 164 -2.34 34.91 -54.16
CA LYS A 164 -1.01 34.63 -54.74
C LYS A 164 -1.04 34.40 -56.25
N SER A 165 -2.20 34.54 -56.90
CA SER A 165 -2.37 34.34 -58.35
C SER A 165 -2.77 35.63 -59.10
N ALA A 166 -2.35 36.79 -58.60
CA ALA A 166 -2.49 38.10 -59.27
C ALA A 166 -1.12 38.75 -59.46
#